data_AF-A0A1Q3ZH36-F1
#
_entry.id   AF-A0A1Q3ZH36-F1
#
_cell.length_a   1.000
_cell.length_b   1.000
_cell.length_c   1.000
_cell.angle_alpha   90.00
_cell.angle_beta   90.00
_cell.angle_gamma   90.00
#
_symmetry.space_group_name_H-M   'P 1'
#
loop_
_entity.id
_entity.type
_entity.pdbx_description
1 polymer ?
#
loop_
_entity_poly.entity_id
_entity_poly.type
_entity_poly.pdbx_seq_one_letter_code
_entity_poly.pdbx_strand_id
1 'polypeptide(L)'
;MNLYDLNQAYYLWEDIKEIIDRIGTLYTIEKVNGQRFIKSITETPETTIFSKENEVIFNQLVPKIKSLHKDMYSLIEAITKHKNNGEFNIHMLADRYYNFDEFRHLNNKFKHFDTRGVTITLTSLIMMENNKNIIDVYCNFTKGDGSFKAIRYPDFIETFLAFLVNYELITFND
;
A
#
# COMPACT_ATOMS: atom_id res chain seq x y z
N MET A 1 -8.07 20.99 -21.36
CA MET A 1 -6.84 20.24 -21.66
C MET A 1 -7.02 18.84 -21.10
N ASN A 2 -7.61 17.94 -21.90
CA ASN A 2 -7.86 16.55 -21.53
C ASN A 2 -6.68 15.72 -22.03
N LEU A 3 -5.72 15.42 -21.15
CA LEU A 3 -4.54 14.62 -21.50
C LEU A 3 -4.62 13.17 -21.01
N TYR A 4 -5.70 12.78 -20.33
CA TYR A 4 -5.96 11.41 -19.91
C TYR A 4 -7.37 11.02 -20.35
N ASP A 5 -7.45 10.12 -21.34
CA ASP A 5 -8.68 9.46 -21.71
C ASP A 5 -8.67 8.04 -21.15
N LEU A 6 -9.38 7.82 -20.04
CA LEU A 6 -9.55 6.49 -19.42
C LEU A 6 -10.34 5.53 -20.32
N ASN A 7 -10.95 6.00 -21.42
CA ASN A 7 -11.55 5.12 -22.43
C ASN A 7 -10.49 4.30 -23.19
N GLN A 8 -9.21 4.68 -23.11
CA GLN A 8 -8.12 3.87 -23.64
C GLN A 8 -7.64 2.88 -22.57
N ALA A 9 -8.31 1.72 -22.51
CA ALA A 9 -8.02 0.63 -21.60
C ALA A 9 -6.53 0.21 -21.57
N TYR A 10 -5.79 0.48 -22.66
CA TYR A 10 -4.35 0.25 -22.75
C TYR A 10 -3.52 1.05 -21.72
N TYR A 11 -3.81 2.33 -21.49
CA TYR A 11 -3.06 3.13 -20.51
C TYR A 11 -3.31 2.66 -19.08
N LEU A 12 -4.56 2.30 -18.78
CA LEU A 12 -4.92 1.72 -17.49
C LEU A 12 -4.16 0.42 -17.22
N TRP A 13 -3.98 -0.42 -18.25
CA TRP A 13 -3.25 -1.67 -18.14
C TRP A 13 -1.75 -1.45 -17.85
N GLU A 14 -1.09 -0.52 -18.54
CA GLU A 14 0.32 -0.21 -18.28
C GLU A 14 0.53 0.37 -16.87
N ASP A 15 -0.38 1.24 -16.39
CA ASP A 15 -0.32 1.77 -15.02
C ASP A 15 -0.48 0.65 -13.97
N ILE A 16 -1.44 -0.26 -14.17
CA ILE A 16 -1.63 -1.43 -13.31
C ILE A 16 -0.38 -2.30 -13.30
N LYS A 17 0.17 -2.59 -14.47
CA LYS A 17 1.37 -3.41 -14.64
C LYS A 17 2.58 -2.80 -13.94
N GLU A 18 2.84 -1.50 -14.13
CA GLU A 18 3.95 -0.81 -13.47
C GLU A 18 3.84 -0.90 -11.94
N ILE A 19 2.64 -0.68 -11.40
CA ILE A 19 2.39 -0.78 -9.95
C ILE A 19 2.60 -2.21 -9.45
N ILE A 20 2.11 -3.22 -10.17
CA ILE A 20 2.29 -4.64 -9.83
C ILE A 20 3.77 -5.03 -9.88
N ASP A 21 4.50 -4.62 -10.92
CA ASP A 21 5.94 -4.87 -11.04
C ASP A 21 6.67 -4.26 -9.85
N ARG A 22 6.34 -3.03 -9.45
CA ARG A 22 6.91 -2.36 -8.27
C ARG A 22 6.55 -3.06 -6.96
N ILE A 23 5.33 -3.59 -6.82
CA ILE A 23 4.98 -4.47 -5.70
C ILE A 23 5.92 -5.68 -5.70
N GLY A 24 6.11 -6.35 -6.85
CA GLY A 24 6.99 -7.51 -6.99
C GLY A 24 8.47 -7.24 -6.70
N THR A 25 8.94 -5.98 -6.86
CA THR A 25 10.30 -5.59 -6.46
C THR A 25 10.51 -5.41 -4.96
N LEU A 26 9.42 -5.32 -4.18
CA LEU A 26 9.46 -5.05 -2.75
C LEU A 26 8.87 -6.19 -1.91
N TYR A 27 7.94 -6.94 -2.50
CA TYR A 27 7.12 -7.92 -1.81
C TYR A 27 6.92 -9.18 -2.65
N THR A 28 6.86 -10.33 -2.00
CA THR A 28 6.33 -11.57 -2.55
C THR A 28 4.87 -11.74 -2.15
N ILE A 29 4.09 -12.35 -3.04
CA ILE A 29 2.71 -12.74 -2.78
C ILE A 29 2.66 -14.27 -2.80
N GLU A 30 2.46 -14.85 -1.63
CA GLU A 30 2.32 -16.29 -1.44
C GLU A 30 0.86 -16.64 -1.20
N LYS A 31 0.42 -17.81 -1.67
CA LYS A 31 -0.93 -18.34 -1.41
C LYS A 31 -0.80 -19.58 -0.55
N VAL A 32 -1.37 -19.56 0.64
CA VAL A 32 -1.39 -20.70 1.56
C VAL A 32 -2.83 -20.97 1.95
N ASN A 33 -3.34 -22.17 1.65
CA ASN A 33 -4.72 -22.58 1.93
C ASN A 33 -5.79 -21.62 1.39
N GLY A 34 -5.56 -21.04 0.20
CA GLY A 34 -6.47 -20.10 -0.42
C GLY A 34 -6.39 -18.65 0.12
N GLN A 35 -5.62 -18.41 1.17
CA GLN A 35 -5.35 -17.07 1.69
C GLN A 35 -4.05 -16.51 1.10
N ARG A 36 -4.08 -15.23 0.70
CA ARG A 36 -2.89 -14.51 0.24
C ARG A 36 -2.10 -13.97 1.43
N PHE A 37 -0.79 -14.12 1.35
CA PHE A 37 0.19 -13.58 2.30
C PHE A 37 1.18 -12.73 1.52
N ILE A 38 1.22 -11.45 1.85
CA ILE A 38 2.15 -10.50 1.23
C ILE A 38 3.30 -10.28 2.20
N LYS A 39 4.52 -10.51 1.74
CA LYS A 39 5.75 -10.53 2.56
C LYS A 39 6.82 -9.66 1.94
N SER A 40 7.52 -8.87 2.76
CA SER A 40 8.69 -8.12 2.27
C SER A 40 9.79 -9.07 1.82
N ILE A 41 10.49 -8.72 0.75
CA ILE A 41 11.68 -9.45 0.30
C ILE A 41 12.98 -8.82 0.83
N THR A 42 12.88 -7.72 1.56
CA THR A 42 14.05 -6.93 1.96
C THR A 42 14.74 -7.60 3.13
N GLU A 43 15.89 -8.19 2.87
CA GLU A 43 16.73 -8.81 3.89
C GLU A 43 17.53 -7.76 4.69
N THR A 44 17.81 -8.07 5.94
CA THR A 44 18.72 -7.32 6.80
C THR A 44 19.72 -8.25 7.50
N PRO A 45 20.98 -7.81 7.70
CA PRO A 45 21.97 -8.57 8.45
C PRO A 45 21.62 -8.70 9.95
N GLU A 46 20.86 -7.76 10.51
CA GLU A 46 20.71 -7.59 11.96
C GLU A 46 19.30 -7.94 12.44
N THR A 47 19.19 -8.69 13.53
CA THR A 47 17.91 -9.00 14.18
C THR A 47 17.35 -7.83 14.98
N THR A 48 18.21 -6.89 15.38
CA THR A 48 17.85 -5.79 16.27
C THR A 48 17.31 -4.59 15.51
N ILE A 49 16.15 -4.07 15.92
CA ILE A 49 15.50 -2.93 15.25
C ILE A 49 16.34 -1.63 15.33
N PHE A 50 17.22 -1.53 16.33
CA PHE A 50 17.98 -0.32 16.66
C PHE A 50 19.37 -0.25 16.02
N SER A 51 19.74 -1.19 15.15
CA SER A 51 21.03 -1.10 14.45
C SER A 51 21.01 0.02 13.41
N LYS A 52 22.18 0.64 13.18
CA LYS A 52 22.33 1.70 12.17
C LYS A 52 22.09 1.16 10.76
N GLU A 53 22.48 -0.09 10.55
CA GLU A 53 22.27 -0.83 9.30
C GLU A 53 20.78 -0.95 9.00
N ASN A 54 19.97 -1.32 10.00
CA ASN A 54 18.51 -1.40 9.86
C ASN A 54 17.87 -0.03 9.62
N GLU A 55 18.36 1.01 10.30
CA GLU A 55 17.90 2.38 10.08
C GLU A 55 18.16 2.83 8.63
N VAL A 56 19.35 2.55 8.09
CA VAL A 56 19.70 2.89 6.71
C VAL A 56 18.80 2.16 5.72
N ILE A 57 18.60 0.85 5.89
CA ILE A 57 17.74 0.05 5.00
C ILE A 57 16.29 0.54 5.08
N PHE A 58 15.78 0.79 6.29
CA PHE A 58 14.44 1.33 6.49
C PHE A 58 14.26 2.69 5.81
N ASN A 59 15.21 3.60 5.97
CA ASN A 59 15.18 4.92 5.33
C ASN A 59 15.25 4.85 3.79
N GLN A 60 15.81 3.77 3.22
CA GLN A 60 15.78 3.51 1.78
C GLN A 60 14.44 2.90 1.32
N LEU A 61 13.75 2.16 2.18
CA LEU A 61 12.42 1.60 1.90
C LEU A 61 11.33 2.66 1.89
N VAL A 62 11.36 3.59 2.85
CA VAL A 62 10.31 4.61 3.04
C VAL A 62 9.99 5.40 1.75
N PRO A 63 10.95 5.90 0.96
CA PRO A 63 10.67 6.58 -0.30
C PRO A 63 10.00 5.69 -1.35
N LYS A 64 10.41 4.42 -1.46
CA LYS A 64 9.84 3.46 -2.42
C LYS A 64 8.38 3.15 -2.08
N ILE A 65 8.12 2.91 -0.80
CA ILE A 65 6.78 2.70 -0.23
C ILE A 65 5.92 3.93 -0.42
N LYS A 66 6.43 5.13 -0.10
CA LYS A 66 5.72 6.40 -0.30
C LYS A 66 5.29 6.61 -1.74
N SER A 67 6.20 6.33 -2.68
CA SER A 67 5.91 6.43 -4.11
C SER A 67 4.81 5.43 -4.50
N LEU A 68 4.99 4.15 -4.16
CA LEU A 68 4.06 3.08 -4.49
C LEU A 68 2.65 3.34 -3.94
N HIS A 69 2.56 3.77 -2.68
CA HIS A 69 1.29 4.07 -2.01
C HIS A 69 0.49 5.15 -2.73
N LYS A 70 1.17 6.22 -3.17
CA LYS A 70 0.54 7.33 -3.89
C LYS A 70 -0.01 6.87 -5.24
N ASP A 71 0.73 6.02 -5.93
CA ASP A 71 0.33 5.54 -7.26
C ASP A 71 -0.84 4.57 -7.15
N MET A 72 -0.79 3.61 -6.20
CA MET A 72 -1.93 2.74 -5.87
C MET A 72 -3.19 3.54 -5.54
N TYR A 73 -3.08 4.56 -4.67
CA TYR A 73 -4.21 5.40 -4.30
C TYR A 73 -4.76 6.18 -5.50
N SER A 74 -3.88 6.79 -6.30
CA SER A 74 -4.28 7.61 -7.45
C SER A 74 -4.99 6.76 -8.52
N LEU A 75 -4.57 5.51 -8.69
CA LEU A 75 -5.22 4.55 -9.58
C LEU A 75 -6.61 4.17 -9.07
N ILE A 76 -6.76 3.90 -7.76
CA ILE A 76 -8.09 3.69 -7.14
C ILE A 76 -9.00 4.89 -7.40
N GLU A 77 -8.50 6.12 -7.18
CA GLU A 77 -9.27 7.35 -7.43
C GLU A 77 -9.71 7.45 -8.89
N ALA A 78 -8.82 7.19 -9.84
CA ALA A 78 -9.11 7.27 -11.27
C ALA A 78 -10.17 6.27 -11.71
N ILE A 79 -10.01 4.99 -11.34
CA ILE A 79 -10.95 3.91 -11.67
C ILE A 79 -12.33 4.19 -11.08
N THR A 80 -12.38 4.58 -9.81
CA THR A 80 -13.65 4.82 -9.11
C THR A 80 -14.40 6.00 -9.73
N LYS A 81 -13.71 7.11 -10.03
CA LYS A 81 -14.31 8.26 -10.72
C LYS A 81 -14.83 7.87 -12.09
N HIS A 82 -14.07 7.10 -12.86
CA HIS A 82 -14.50 6.66 -14.19
C HIS A 82 -15.78 5.81 -14.13
N LYS A 83 -15.87 4.90 -13.16
CA LYS A 83 -17.04 4.03 -12.98
C LYS A 83 -18.26 4.74 -12.39
N ASN A 84 -18.05 5.84 -11.64
CA ASN A 84 -19.10 6.57 -10.93
C ASN A 84 -19.35 7.97 -11.52
N ASN A 85 -19.36 8.12 -12.85
CA ASN A 85 -19.68 9.39 -13.55
C ASN A 85 -18.88 10.61 -13.06
N GLY A 86 -17.63 10.42 -12.65
CA GLY A 86 -16.72 11.45 -12.17
C GLY A 86 -16.69 11.63 -10.66
N GLU A 87 -17.58 10.98 -9.90
CA GLU A 87 -17.63 11.10 -8.44
C GLU A 87 -16.72 10.08 -7.73
N PHE A 88 -15.98 10.56 -6.73
CA PHE A 88 -15.17 9.70 -5.86
C PHE A 88 -15.85 9.51 -4.51
N ASN A 89 -16.59 8.40 -4.37
CA ASN A 89 -17.29 8.08 -3.13
C ASN A 89 -16.38 7.35 -2.13
N ILE A 90 -15.79 8.13 -1.23
CA ILE A 90 -14.88 7.61 -0.20
C ILE A 90 -15.58 6.66 0.77
N HIS A 91 -16.81 6.97 1.17
CA HIS A 91 -17.56 6.16 2.14
C HIS A 91 -17.82 4.75 1.62
N MET A 92 -18.21 4.63 0.35
CA MET A 92 -18.38 3.33 -0.31
C MET A 92 -17.11 2.48 -0.26
N LEU A 93 -15.94 3.09 -0.46
CA LEU A 93 -14.66 2.38 -0.41
C LEU A 93 -14.27 2.01 1.03
N ALA A 94 -14.49 2.91 1.99
CA ALA A 94 -14.25 2.68 3.41
C ALA A 94 -15.11 1.54 3.98
N ASP A 95 -16.37 1.44 3.55
CA ASP A 95 -17.28 0.38 3.98
C ASP A 95 -16.94 -0.98 3.36
N ARG A 96 -16.40 -0.98 2.12
CA ARG A 96 -16.13 -2.21 1.35
C ARG A 96 -14.74 -2.80 1.60
N TYR A 97 -13.74 -1.96 1.82
CA TYR A 97 -12.35 -2.37 1.87
C TYR A 97 -11.75 -2.14 3.26
N TYR A 98 -11.29 -3.23 3.87
CA TYR A 98 -10.61 -3.16 5.16
C TYR A 98 -9.41 -2.21 5.09
N ASN A 99 -9.18 -1.42 6.15
CA ASN A 99 -8.10 -0.43 6.25
C ASN A 99 -8.12 0.70 5.20
N PHE A 100 -9.17 0.87 4.39
CA PHE A 100 -9.17 1.90 3.34
C PHE A 100 -9.11 3.33 3.90
N ASP A 101 -9.72 3.58 5.05
CA ASP A 101 -9.58 4.86 5.74
C ASP A 101 -8.12 5.17 6.09
N GLU A 102 -7.40 4.20 6.66
CA GLU A 102 -5.99 4.35 6.95
C GLU A 102 -5.13 4.46 5.68
N PHE A 103 -5.51 3.75 4.61
CA PHE A 103 -4.88 3.89 3.29
C PHE A 103 -4.95 5.35 2.82
N ARG A 104 -6.14 5.96 2.89
CA ARG A 104 -6.37 7.37 2.54
C ARG A 104 -5.57 8.31 3.43
N HIS A 105 -5.59 8.10 4.75
CA HIS A 105 -4.85 8.93 5.69
C HIS A 105 -3.34 8.88 5.43
N LEU A 106 -2.80 7.70 5.15
CA LEU A 106 -1.39 7.54 4.80
C LEU A 106 -1.03 8.26 3.48
N ASN A 107 -1.88 8.15 2.47
CA ASN A 107 -1.70 8.89 1.21
C ASN A 107 -1.72 10.41 1.46
N ASN A 108 -2.63 10.90 2.29
CA ASN A 108 -2.69 12.32 2.64
C ASN A 108 -1.41 12.80 3.34
N LYS A 109 -0.84 12.01 4.27
CA LYS A 109 0.46 12.31 4.88
C LYS A 109 1.61 12.31 3.86
N PHE A 110 1.54 11.46 2.86
CA PHE A 110 2.56 11.43 1.81
C PHE A 110 2.45 12.59 0.83
N LYS A 111 1.24 13.10 0.58
CA LYS A 111 0.96 14.27 -0.27
C LYS A 111 1.16 15.60 0.48
N HIS A 112 0.79 15.66 1.75
CA HIS A 112 0.78 16.87 2.58
C HIS A 112 1.53 16.63 3.89
N PHE A 113 2.34 17.60 4.32
CA PHE A 113 3.13 17.47 5.55
C PHE A 113 2.28 17.44 6.84
N ASP A 114 1.03 17.90 6.78
CA ASP A 114 0.15 17.99 7.95
C ASP A 114 -1.23 17.41 7.67
N THR A 115 -1.57 16.32 8.36
CA THR A 115 -2.89 15.72 8.37
C THR A 115 -3.57 16.05 9.68
N ARG A 116 -4.46 17.05 9.67
CA ARG A 116 -5.25 17.42 10.85
C ARG A 116 -5.98 16.20 11.41
N GLY A 117 -5.77 15.90 12.69
CA GLY A 117 -6.54 14.90 13.45
C GLY A 117 -6.03 13.45 13.41
N VAL A 118 -4.96 13.15 12.65
CA VAL A 118 -4.30 11.83 12.69
C VAL A 118 -2.79 11.99 12.62
N THR A 119 -2.09 11.52 13.65
CA THR A 119 -0.64 11.37 13.66
C THR A 119 -0.29 9.99 13.12
N ILE A 120 0.58 9.93 12.11
CA ILE A 120 1.04 8.66 11.54
C ILE A 120 2.55 8.59 11.67
N THR A 121 3.07 7.50 12.20
CA THR A 121 4.52 7.24 12.29
C THR A 121 4.85 5.95 11.58
N LEU A 122 5.87 5.97 10.72
CA LEU A 122 6.40 4.76 10.10
C LEU A 122 7.47 4.17 11.01
N THR A 123 7.40 2.87 11.27
CA THR A 123 8.41 2.14 12.05
C THR A 123 8.85 0.90 11.32
N SER A 124 10.10 0.48 11.51
CA SER A 124 10.59 -0.79 11.01
C SER A 124 10.00 -1.95 11.80
N LEU A 125 9.78 -3.05 11.09
CA LEU A 125 9.44 -4.36 11.63
C LEU A 125 10.51 -5.33 11.15
N ILE A 126 11.12 -6.09 12.06
CA ILE A 126 12.06 -7.16 11.69
C ILE A 126 11.41 -8.49 12.04
N MET A 127 11.34 -9.38 11.05
CA MET A 127 10.79 -10.72 11.17
C MET A 127 11.85 -11.73 10.75
N MET A 128 11.85 -12.92 11.35
CA MET A 128 12.70 -14.01 10.90
C MET A 128 11.91 -14.93 9.98
N GLU A 129 12.34 -15.05 8.72
CA GLU A 129 11.75 -15.97 7.74
C GLU A 129 12.85 -16.78 7.06
N ASN A 130 12.71 -18.11 7.02
CA ASN A 130 13.66 -19.01 6.34
C ASN A 130 15.13 -18.75 6.70
N ASN A 131 15.43 -18.55 7.99
CA ASN A 131 16.75 -18.19 8.54
C ASN A 131 17.33 -16.85 8.05
N LYS A 132 16.49 -15.97 7.52
CA LYS A 132 16.84 -14.61 7.11
C LYS A 132 16.07 -13.62 7.96
N ASN A 133 16.69 -12.48 8.28
CA ASN A 133 15.96 -11.37 8.88
C ASN A 133 15.38 -10.53 7.76
N ILE A 134 14.08 -10.31 7.79
CA ILE A 134 13.32 -9.53 6.82
C ILE A 134 12.88 -8.26 7.51
N ILE A 135 13.15 -7.12 6.86
CA ILE A 135 12.67 -5.81 7.32
C ILE A 135 11.46 -5.37 6.50
N ASP A 136 10.46 -4.86 7.19
CA ASP A 136 9.24 -4.30 6.61
C ASP A 136 8.81 -3.04 7.37
N VAL A 137 7.69 -2.44 6.95
CA VAL A 137 7.19 -1.17 7.47
C VAL A 137 5.84 -1.34 8.14
N TYR A 138 5.78 -0.91 9.41
CA TYR A 138 4.55 -0.64 10.13
C TYR A 138 4.14 0.83 9.97
N CYS A 139 2.84 1.05 9.75
CA CYS A 139 2.21 2.36 9.79
C CYS A 139 1.39 2.46 11.07
N ASN A 140 1.83 3.31 12.00
CA ASN A 140 1.19 3.51 13.29
C ASN A 140 0.30 4.76 13.25
N PHE A 141 -1.01 4.58 13.36
CA PHE A 141 -2.02 5.63 13.32
C PHE A 141 -2.47 5.94 14.74
N THR A 142 -2.35 7.20 15.14
CA THR A 142 -2.92 7.74 16.38
C THR A 142 -3.94 8.81 16.00
N LYS A 143 -5.22 8.57 16.28
CA LYS A 143 -6.30 9.52 15.98
C LYS A 143 -6.43 10.55 17.10
N GLY A 144 -7.12 11.67 16.82
CA GLY A 144 -7.30 12.76 17.77
C GLY A 144 -8.06 12.40 19.06
N ASP A 145 -8.78 11.28 19.08
CA ASP A 145 -9.43 10.72 20.27
C ASP A 145 -8.51 9.82 21.11
N GLY A 146 -7.24 9.69 20.72
CA GLY A 146 -6.25 8.83 21.37
C GLY A 146 -6.29 7.37 20.92
N SER A 147 -7.20 6.98 20.03
CA SER A 147 -7.22 5.61 19.51
C SER A 147 -5.98 5.31 18.67
N PHE A 148 -5.45 4.10 18.84
CA PHE A 148 -4.25 3.62 18.17
C PHE A 148 -4.56 2.42 17.27
N LYS A 149 -4.00 2.43 16.06
CA LYS A 149 -4.06 1.31 15.12
C LYS A 149 -2.72 1.15 14.41
N ALA A 150 -2.11 -0.02 14.49
CA ALA A 150 -0.92 -0.36 13.72
C ALA A 150 -1.32 -1.24 12.52
N ILE A 151 -0.82 -0.92 11.33
CA ILE A 151 -1.10 -1.65 10.10
C ILE A 151 0.21 -1.97 9.40
N ARG A 152 0.42 -3.22 8.99
CA ARG A 152 1.57 -3.59 8.17
C ARG A 152 1.36 -3.01 6.77
N TYR A 153 2.39 -2.42 6.17
CA TYR A 153 2.27 -1.89 4.82
C TYR A 153 1.77 -2.93 3.78
N PRO A 154 2.17 -4.22 3.84
CA PRO A 154 1.55 -5.30 3.06
C PRO A 154 0.01 -5.33 3.07
N ASP A 155 -0.64 -4.95 4.17
CA ASP A 155 -2.10 -4.99 4.27
C ASP A 155 -2.75 -3.91 3.37
N PHE A 156 -2.05 -2.81 3.08
CA PHE A 156 -2.50 -1.84 2.06
C PHE A 156 -2.35 -2.40 0.65
N ILE A 157 -1.30 -3.18 0.37
CA ILE A 157 -1.15 -3.85 -0.91
C ILE A 157 -2.30 -4.83 -1.13
N GLU A 158 -2.66 -5.63 -0.11
CA GLU A 158 -3.82 -6.53 -0.19
C GLU A 158 -5.12 -5.76 -0.44
N THR A 159 -5.29 -4.61 0.21
CA THR A 159 -6.44 -3.71 -0.01
C THR A 159 -6.53 -3.27 -1.48
N PHE A 160 -5.41 -2.87 -2.06
CA PHE A 160 -5.32 -2.44 -3.46
C PHE A 160 -5.58 -3.61 -4.43
N LEU A 161 -5.02 -4.79 -4.16
CA LEU A 161 -5.22 -5.97 -4.99
C LEU A 161 -6.68 -6.46 -4.94
N ALA A 162 -7.29 -6.47 -3.75
CA ALA A 162 -8.70 -6.78 -3.58
C ALA A 162 -9.60 -5.78 -4.35
N PHE A 163 -9.22 -4.50 -4.36
CA PHE A 163 -9.88 -3.49 -5.18
C PHE A 163 -9.79 -3.84 -6.67
N LEU A 164 -8.59 -4.13 -7.21
CA LEU A 164 -8.44 -4.47 -8.63
C LEU A 164 -9.23 -5.71 -9.04
N VAL A 165 -9.25 -6.76 -8.20
CA VAL A 165 -10.05 -7.98 -8.45
C VAL A 165 -11.55 -7.65 -8.47
N ASN A 166 -12.03 -6.87 -7.51
CA ASN A 166 -13.45 -6.51 -7.42
C ASN A 166 -13.95 -5.67 -8.59
N TYR A 167 -13.04 -4.98 -9.29
CA TYR A 167 -13.33 -4.23 -10.51
C TYR A 167 -12.98 -5.02 -11.78
N GLU A 168 -12.68 -6.32 -11.65
CA GLU A 168 -12.38 -7.26 -12.74
C GLU A 168 -11.17 -6.83 -13.60
N LEU A 169 -10.21 -6.13 -12.99
CA LEU A 169 -9.03 -5.61 -13.68
C LEU A 169 -7.85 -6.58 -13.63
N ILE A 170 -7.82 -7.44 -12.61
CA ILE A 170 -6.85 -8.52 -12.47
C ILE A 170 -7.56 -9.78 -12.00
N THR A 171 -6.94 -10.92 -12.30
CA THR A 171 -7.27 -12.20 -11.69
C THR A 171 -6.01 -12.79 -11.10
N PHE A 172 -6.17 -13.59 -10.05
CA PHE A 172 -5.09 -14.43 -9.55
C PHE A 172 -5.22 -15.79 -10.21
N ASN A 173 -4.17 -16.23 -10.91
CA ASN A 173 -4.11 -17.60 -11.37
C ASN A 173 -3.99 -18.52 -10.15
N ASP A 174 -4.78 -19.60 -10.14
CA ASP A 174 -4.80 -20.57 -9.05
C ASP A 174 -3.52 -21.40 -8.94
#